data_AF-A0A1G5WPH9-F1
#
_entry.id   AF-A0A1G5WPH9-F1
#
_cell.length_a   1.000
_cell.length_b   1.000
_cell.length_c   1.000
_cell.angle_alpha   90.00
_cell.angle_beta   90.00
_cell.angle_gamma   90.00
#
_symmetry.space_group_name_H-M   'P 1'
#
loop_
_entity.id
_entity.type
_entity.pdbx_description
1 polymer ?
#
loop_
_entity_poly.entity_id
_entity_poly.type
_entity_poly.pdbx_seq_one_letter_code
_entity_poly.pdbx_strand_id
1 'polypeptide(L)'
;MINNPIVNDFLVQIVAPEDLKNIKAIIQALIDGIETDEAIHEKTDIKLNTVRKLLYKLHDASIATYKRNKDPETQWFTYTWKFDKEEYVKEVTDFYTERLKEREDLLDNLENNLYFVCCMEPEHFKGDYTESSEYEFYCPVCDYELEPYDAKKEKSLLKRRITIDKKNFKKFEDSIQE
;
A
#
# COMPACT_ATOMS: atom_id res chain seq x y z
N MET A 1 -13.43 -7.45 -6.00
CA MET A 1 -12.09 -6.86 -6.21
C MET A 1 -11.79 -5.60 -5.36
N ILE A 2 -12.47 -4.46 -5.57
CA ILE A 2 -12.05 -3.13 -4.99
C ILE A 2 -12.22 -3.00 -3.46
N ASN A 3 -13.13 -3.77 -2.86
CA ASN A 3 -13.44 -3.66 -1.42
C ASN A 3 -12.57 -4.54 -0.52
N ASN A 4 -11.39 -4.95 -0.99
CA ASN A 4 -10.46 -5.75 -0.20
C ASN A 4 -9.53 -4.85 0.67
N PRO A 5 -9.27 -5.19 1.94
CA PRO A 5 -8.31 -4.45 2.76
C PRO A 5 -6.93 -4.23 2.13
N ILE A 6 -6.39 -5.19 1.37
CA ILE A 6 -5.07 -5.03 0.73
C ILE A 6 -5.10 -3.98 -0.38
N VAL A 7 -6.23 -3.86 -1.08
CA VAL A 7 -6.46 -2.84 -2.10
C VAL A 7 -6.49 -1.46 -1.44
N ASN A 8 -7.01 -1.35 -0.22
CA ASN A 8 -6.97 -0.08 0.51
C ASN A 8 -5.53 0.32 0.84
N ASP A 9 -4.74 -0.63 1.34
CA ASP A 9 -3.33 -0.40 1.68
C ASP A 9 -2.53 0.05 0.45
N PHE A 10 -2.80 -0.54 -0.72
CA PHE A 10 -2.23 -0.12 -2.00
C PHE A 10 -2.70 1.27 -2.44
N LEU A 11 -4.01 1.52 -2.48
CA LEU A 11 -4.57 2.79 -2.95
C LEU A 11 -4.12 3.99 -2.11
N VAL A 12 -3.89 3.80 -0.81
CA VAL A 12 -3.36 4.86 0.08
C VAL A 12 -1.89 5.22 -0.23
N GLN A 13 -1.14 4.38 -0.95
CA GLN A 13 0.17 4.79 -1.49
C GLN A 13 0.06 5.74 -2.68
N ILE A 14 -1.07 5.68 -3.41
CA ILE A 14 -1.29 6.45 -4.64
C ILE A 14 -2.00 7.77 -4.33
N VAL A 15 -3.00 7.72 -3.44
CA VAL A 15 -3.86 8.85 -3.09
C VAL A 15 -3.88 9.11 -1.59
N ALA A 16 -4.25 10.34 -1.21
CA ALA A 16 -4.41 10.68 0.20
C ALA A 16 -5.56 9.85 0.84
N PRO A 17 -5.49 9.51 2.14
CA PRO A 17 -6.50 8.67 2.80
C PRO A 17 -7.95 9.19 2.66
N GLU A 18 -8.13 10.51 2.64
CA GLU A 18 -9.43 11.16 2.42
C GLU A 18 -10.02 10.93 1.02
N ASP A 19 -9.17 10.72 0.02
CA ASP A 19 -9.56 10.46 -1.37
C ASP A 19 -9.88 8.97 -1.62
N LEU A 20 -9.64 8.08 -0.64
CA LEU A 20 -9.81 6.63 -0.78
C LEU A 20 -11.24 6.22 -1.17
N LYS A 21 -12.26 6.92 -0.66
CA LYS A 21 -13.65 6.65 -1.06
C LYS A 21 -13.90 7.05 -2.51
N ASN A 22 -13.37 8.20 -2.92
CA ASN A 22 -13.56 8.78 -4.25
C ASN A 22 -12.86 7.94 -5.32
N ILE A 23 -11.59 7.56 -5.09
CA ILE A 23 -10.81 6.77 -6.04
C ILE A 23 -11.48 5.42 -6.31
N LYS A 24 -12.02 4.76 -5.28
CA LYS A 24 -12.75 3.49 -5.44
C LYS A 24 -14.01 3.63 -6.28
N ALA A 25 -14.77 4.71 -6.06
CA ALA A 25 -15.97 5.01 -6.85
C ALA A 25 -15.62 5.28 -8.31
N ILE A 26 -14.51 5.98 -8.57
CA ILE A 26 -14.00 6.23 -9.92
C ILE A 26 -13.55 4.93 -10.60
N ILE A 27 -12.77 4.09 -9.92
CA ILE A 27 -12.37 2.78 -10.45
C ILE A 27 -13.61 1.94 -10.77
N GLN A 28 -14.61 1.90 -9.87
CA GLN A 28 -15.85 1.18 -10.13
C GLN A 28 -16.60 1.76 -11.34
N ALA A 29 -16.65 3.08 -11.50
CA ALA A 29 -17.28 3.71 -12.65
C ALA A 29 -16.59 3.33 -13.97
N LEU A 30 -15.25 3.28 -13.99
CA LEU A 30 -14.48 2.82 -15.16
C LEU A 30 -14.73 1.34 -15.46
N ILE A 31 -14.81 0.48 -14.45
CA ILE A 31 -15.17 -0.94 -14.61
C ILE A 31 -16.59 -1.10 -15.18
N ASP A 32 -17.52 -0.23 -14.78
CA ASP A 32 -18.89 -0.20 -15.28
C ASP A 32 -18.99 0.39 -16.72
N GLY A 33 -17.85 0.70 -17.36
CA GLY A 33 -17.78 1.15 -18.75
C GLY A 33 -17.96 2.66 -18.94
N ILE A 34 -17.77 3.46 -17.89
CA ILE A 34 -17.89 4.92 -17.97
C ILE A 34 -16.51 5.53 -18.19
N GLU A 35 -16.29 6.04 -19.39
CA GLU A 35 -14.96 6.36 -19.87
C GLU A 35 -14.65 7.86 -19.87
N THR A 36 -15.62 8.76 -19.64
CA THR A 36 -15.36 10.21 -19.61
C THR A 36 -15.40 10.77 -18.19
N ASP A 37 -14.55 11.74 -17.91
CA ASP A 37 -14.47 12.42 -16.62
C ASP A 37 -15.77 13.17 -16.28
N GLU A 38 -16.48 13.73 -17.27
CA GLU A 38 -17.80 14.31 -17.08
C GLU A 38 -18.84 13.25 -16.67
N ALA A 39 -18.87 12.09 -17.34
CA ALA A 39 -19.85 11.04 -17.01
C ALA A 39 -19.54 10.39 -15.66
N ILE A 40 -18.25 10.27 -15.29
CA ILE A 40 -17.85 9.82 -13.95
C ILE A 40 -18.31 10.83 -12.89
N HIS A 41 -18.14 12.14 -13.13
CA HIS A 41 -18.66 13.19 -12.25
C HIS A 41 -20.18 13.06 -12.08
N GLU A 42 -20.94 12.94 -13.17
CA GLU A 42 -22.41 12.83 -13.12
C GLU A 42 -22.88 11.59 -12.35
N LYS A 43 -22.20 10.44 -12.51
CA LYS A 43 -22.57 9.20 -11.81
C LYS A 43 -22.20 9.24 -10.33
N THR A 44 -21.03 9.79 -10.00
CA THR A 44 -20.45 9.67 -8.65
C THR A 44 -20.73 10.89 -7.76
N ASP A 45 -21.20 12.00 -8.34
CA ASP A 45 -21.35 13.31 -7.71
C ASP A 45 -20.02 13.86 -7.11
N ILE A 46 -18.89 13.29 -7.51
CA ILE A 46 -17.55 13.77 -7.13
C ILE A 46 -17.23 14.96 -8.02
N LYS A 47 -16.79 16.08 -7.42
CA LYS A 47 -16.38 17.28 -8.18
C LYS A 47 -15.46 16.93 -9.36
N LEU A 48 -15.77 17.45 -10.55
CA LEU A 48 -15.03 17.15 -11.79
C LEU A 48 -13.51 17.34 -11.66
N ASN A 49 -13.05 18.39 -10.98
CA ASN A 49 -11.62 18.61 -10.75
C ASN A 49 -10.98 17.49 -9.90
N THR A 50 -11.70 16.98 -8.91
CA THR A 50 -11.26 15.85 -8.09
C THR A 50 -11.23 14.57 -8.92
N VAL A 51 -12.25 14.33 -9.76
CA VAL A 51 -12.28 13.20 -10.69
C VAL A 51 -11.04 13.22 -11.58
N ARG A 52 -10.75 14.34 -12.24
CA ARG A 52 -9.55 14.51 -13.09
C ARG A 52 -8.26 14.26 -12.34
N LYS A 53 -8.07 14.89 -11.17
CA LYS A 53 -6.89 14.68 -10.30
C LYS A 53 -6.67 13.20 -10.01
N LEU A 54 -7.74 12.49 -9.65
CA LEU A 54 -7.68 11.09 -9.28
C LEU A 54 -7.48 10.17 -10.49
N LEU A 55 -8.07 10.48 -11.64
CA LEU A 55 -7.81 9.75 -12.89
C LEU A 55 -6.34 9.87 -13.32
N TYR A 56 -5.73 11.05 -13.21
CA TYR A 56 -4.29 11.19 -13.45
C TYR A 56 -3.44 10.38 -12.48
N LYS A 57 -3.84 10.30 -11.19
CA LYS A 57 -3.17 9.42 -10.23
C LYS A 57 -3.26 7.93 -10.61
N LEU A 58 -4.41 7.48 -11.13
CA LEU A 58 -4.55 6.12 -11.68
C LEU A 58 -3.62 5.90 -12.88
N HIS A 59 -3.48 6.90 -13.74
CA HIS A 59 -2.57 6.83 -14.88
C HIS A 59 -1.10 6.80 -14.49
N ASP A 60 -0.69 7.63 -13.52
CA ASP A 60 0.68 7.65 -13.01
C ASP A 60 1.06 6.32 -12.35
N ALA A 61 0.09 5.61 -11.80
CA ALA A 61 0.24 4.26 -11.25
C ALA A 61 0.03 3.14 -12.29
N SER A 62 -0.04 3.46 -13.58
CA SER A 62 -0.25 2.52 -14.70
C SER A 62 -1.56 1.71 -14.67
N ILE A 63 -2.49 2.01 -13.76
CA ILE A 63 -3.76 1.27 -13.62
C ILE A 63 -4.90 1.85 -14.46
N ALA A 64 -4.68 2.98 -15.13
CA ALA A 64 -5.59 3.53 -16.13
C ALA A 64 -4.83 4.18 -17.29
N THR A 65 -5.39 4.08 -18.49
CA THR A 65 -4.89 4.78 -19.68
C THR A 65 -5.95 5.74 -20.21
N TYR A 66 -5.55 6.73 -20.99
CA TYR A 66 -6.51 7.61 -21.66
C TYR A 66 -6.12 7.86 -23.11
N LYS A 67 -7.15 8.15 -23.93
CA LYS A 67 -7.00 8.64 -25.29
C LYS A 67 -7.57 10.04 -25.38
N ARG A 68 -6.84 10.93 -26.04
CA ARG A 68 -7.30 12.28 -26.34
C ARG A 68 -7.85 12.33 -27.75
N ASN A 69 -9.15 12.55 -27.87
CA ASN A 69 -9.80 12.76 -29.15
C ASN A 69 -10.08 14.25 -29.32
N LYS A 70 -9.84 14.77 -30.54
CA LYS A 70 -10.19 16.13 -30.90
C LYS A 70 -11.38 16.07 -31.84
N ASP A 71 -12.46 16.72 -31.44
CA ASP A 71 -13.64 16.86 -32.29
C ASP A 71 -13.30 17.76 -33.50
N PRO A 72 -13.47 17.28 -34.75
CA PRO A 72 -13.16 18.06 -35.95
C PRO A 72 -14.03 19.32 -36.10
N GLU A 73 -15.30 19.24 -35.69
CA GLU A 73 -16.28 20.33 -35.86
C GLU A 73 -16.16 21.35 -34.74
N THR A 74 -16.15 20.89 -33.49
CA THR A 74 -16.20 21.79 -32.32
C THR A 74 -14.80 22.19 -31.85
N GLN A 75 -13.75 21.49 -32.29
CA GLN A 75 -12.35 21.66 -31.85
C GLN A 75 -12.11 21.37 -30.36
N TRP A 76 -13.10 20.81 -29.64
CA TRP A 76 -12.96 20.43 -28.24
C TRP A 76 -12.18 19.12 -28.08
N PHE A 77 -11.47 18.99 -26.95
CA PHE A 77 -10.76 17.77 -26.59
C PHE A 77 -11.60 16.96 -25.61
N THR A 78 -11.80 15.68 -25.93
CA THR A 78 -12.43 14.70 -25.05
C THR A 78 -11.40 13.68 -24.62
N TYR A 79 -11.38 13.38 -23.32
CA TYR A 79 -10.51 12.38 -22.72
C TYR A 79 -11.33 11.12 -22.45
N THR A 80 -10.95 10.03 -23.12
CA THR A 80 -11.57 8.72 -22.92
C THR A 80 -10.62 7.85 -22.11
N TRP A 81 -11.02 7.55 -20.89
CA TRP A 81 -10.30 6.76 -19.90
C TRP A 81 -10.66 5.28 -20.01
N LYS A 82 -9.67 4.43 -19.84
CA LYS A 82 -9.82 2.98 -19.81
C LYS A 82 -9.09 2.44 -18.59
N PHE A 83 -9.82 1.66 -17.78
CA PHE A 83 -9.22 0.93 -16.66
C PHE A 83 -8.44 -0.28 -17.18
N ASP A 84 -7.21 -0.44 -16.71
CA ASP A 84 -6.38 -1.59 -17.03
C ASP A 84 -6.48 -2.63 -15.92
N LYS A 85 -7.37 -3.62 -16.10
CA LYS A 85 -7.61 -4.66 -15.08
C LYS A 85 -6.36 -5.53 -14.88
N GLU A 86 -5.63 -5.84 -15.95
CA GLU A 86 -4.45 -6.71 -15.88
C GLU A 86 -3.33 -6.01 -15.11
N GLU A 87 -3.03 -4.76 -15.47
CA GLU A 87 -2.00 -3.99 -14.78
C GLU A 87 -2.40 -3.70 -13.32
N TYR A 88 -3.67 -3.37 -13.06
CA TYR A 88 -4.16 -3.20 -11.70
C TYR A 88 -3.97 -4.46 -10.83
N VAL A 89 -4.30 -5.64 -11.37
CA VAL A 89 -4.12 -6.90 -10.62
C VAL A 89 -2.64 -7.15 -10.35
N LYS A 90 -1.78 -6.91 -11.34
CA LYS A 90 -0.33 -7.05 -11.21
C LYS A 90 0.22 -6.12 -10.14
N GLU A 91 -0.05 -4.81 -10.23
CA GLU A 91 0.47 -3.81 -9.28
C GLU A 91 0.02 -4.08 -7.83
N VAL A 92 -1.25 -4.46 -7.63
CA VAL A 92 -1.73 -4.84 -6.29
C VAL A 92 -1.04 -6.11 -5.77
N THR A 93 -0.78 -7.07 -6.66
CA THR A 93 -0.12 -8.33 -6.32
C THR A 93 1.34 -8.13 -5.95
N ASP A 94 2.07 -7.34 -6.75
CA ASP A 94 3.47 -7.03 -6.52
C ASP A 94 3.64 -6.25 -5.21
N PHE A 95 2.84 -5.19 -5.01
CA PHE A 95 2.81 -4.42 -3.76
C PHE A 95 2.59 -5.31 -2.53
N TYR A 96 1.62 -6.22 -2.62
CA TYR A 96 1.30 -7.10 -1.51
C TYR A 96 2.41 -8.12 -1.26
N THR A 97 2.96 -8.71 -2.31
CA THR A 97 4.00 -9.76 -2.22
C THR A 97 5.28 -9.21 -1.62
N GLU A 98 5.71 -8.01 -2.05
CA GLU A 98 6.86 -7.31 -1.50
C GLU A 98 6.66 -7.04 -0.01
N ARG A 99 5.54 -6.43 0.36
CA ARG A 99 5.23 -6.09 1.75
C ARG A 99 5.06 -7.32 2.65
N LEU A 100 4.56 -8.43 2.11
CA LEU A 100 4.50 -9.69 2.84
C LEU A 100 5.90 -10.24 3.08
N LYS A 101 6.74 -10.23 2.06
CA LYS A 101 8.14 -10.67 2.15
C LYS A 101 8.91 -9.86 3.18
N GLU A 102 8.82 -8.53 3.16
CA GLU A 102 9.46 -7.67 4.16
C GLU A 102 9.06 -8.04 5.60
N ARG A 103 7.79 -8.37 5.83
CA ARG A 103 7.29 -8.79 7.15
C ARG A 103 7.79 -10.17 7.54
N GLU A 104 7.90 -11.09 6.57
CA GLU A 104 8.43 -12.43 6.79
C GLU A 104 9.93 -12.38 7.10
N ASP A 105 10.69 -11.58 6.34
CA ASP A 105 12.12 -11.33 6.57
C ASP A 105 12.35 -10.68 7.93
N LEU A 106 11.53 -9.70 8.33
CA LEU A 106 11.58 -9.11 9.68
C LEU A 106 11.28 -10.14 10.76
N LEU A 107 10.30 -11.02 10.55
CA LEU A 107 9.96 -12.06 11.51
C LEU A 107 11.10 -13.07 11.66
N ASP A 108 11.66 -13.53 10.54
CA ASP A 108 12.80 -14.45 10.51
C ASP A 108 14.00 -13.83 11.25
N ASN A 109 14.29 -12.55 10.99
CA ASN A 109 15.34 -11.84 11.67
C ASN A 109 15.12 -11.79 13.19
N LEU A 110 13.91 -11.42 13.63
CA LEU A 110 13.58 -11.44 15.06
C LEU A 110 13.71 -12.84 15.66
N GLU A 111 13.38 -13.91 14.93
CA GLU A 111 13.44 -15.29 15.39
C GLU A 111 14.86 -15.84 15.51
N ASN A 112 15.73 -15.48 14.58
CA ASN A 112 17.07 -16.04 14.46
C ASN A 112 18.16 -15.17 15.10
N ASN A 113 17.87 -13.91 15.41
CA ASN A 113 18.84 -12.98 16.00
C ASN A 113 18.48 -12.59 17.44
N LEU A 114 19.53 -12.30 18.21
CA LEU A 114 19.41 -11.69 19.53
C LEU A 114 19.45 -10.18 19.38
N TYR A 115 18.55 -9.51 20.10
CA TYR A 115 18.46 -8.06 20.16
C TYR A 115 18.76 -7.59 21.58
N PHE A 116 19.30 -6.38 21.68
CA PHE A 116 19.57 -5.71 22.94
C PHE A 116 18.97 -4.31 22.92
N VAL A 117 18.58 -3.84 24.10
CA VAL A 117 18.02 -2.50 24.33
C VAL A 117 18.70 -1.84 25.51
N CYS A 118 18.70 -0.51 25.56
CA CYS A 118 19.20 0.19 26.74
C CYS A 118 18.32 -0.10 27.96
N CYS A 119 18.96 -0.46 29.09
CA CYS A 119 18.23 -0.79 30.33
C CYS A 119 17.56 0.43 31.00
N MET A 120 18.03 1.65 30.70
CA MET A 120 17.47 2.87 31.29
C MET A 120 16.33 3.46 30.46
N GLU A 121 16.50 3.52 29.14
CA GLU A 121 15.50 4.06 28.22
C GLU A 121 15.58 3.30 26.88
N PRO A 122 14.63 2.41 26.57
CA PRO A 122 14.66 1.59 25.35
C PRO A 122 14.70 2.39 24.04
N GLU A 123 14.28 3.65 24.06
CA GLU A 123 14.33 4.55 22.90
C GLU A 123 15.76 5.01 22.56
N HIS A 124 16.70 4.94 23.52
CA HIS A 124 18.09 5.34 23.27
C HIS A 124 18.81 4.41 22.29
N PHE A 125 18.51 3.11 22.34
CA PHE A 125 19.17 2.10 21.52
C PHE A 125 18.35 0.80 21.46
N LYS A 126 18.19 0.25 20.24
CA LYS A 126 17.76 -1.12 19.99
C LYS A 126 18.57 -1.63 18.80
N GLY A 127 19.39 -2.66 19.02
CA GLY A 127 20.27 -3.22 17.99
C GLY A 127 20.38 -4.73 18.10
N ASP A 128 20.87 -5.37 17.04
CA ASP A 128 21.20 -6.79 17.08
C ASP A 128 22.52 -7.04 17.83
N TYR A 129 22.94 -8.31 17.93
CA TYR A 129 24.20 -8.66 18.60
C TYR A 129 25.42 -7.97 17.97
N THR A 130 25.48 -7.86 16.65
CA THR A 130 26.62 -7.27 15.94
C THR A 130 26.73 -5.80 16.27
N GLU A 131 25.64 -5.05 16.11
CA GLU A 131 25.57 -3.63 16.43
C GLU A 131 25.85 -3.37 17.91
N SER A 132 25.28 -4.20 18.80
CA SER A 132 25.52 -4.09 20.24
C SER A 132 26.98 -4.35 20.61
N SER A 133 27.66 -5.26 19.89
CA SER A 133 29.07 -5.58 20.13
C SER A 133 30.02 -4.46 19.70
N GLU A 134 29.63 -3.64 18.72
CA GLU A 134 30.41 -2.46 18.31
C GLU A 134 30.48 -1.40 19.42
N TYR A 135 29.45 -1.35 20.27
CA TYR A 135 29.39 -0.49 21.45
C TYR A 135 29.75 -1.23 22.75
N GLU A 136 30.38 -2.41 22.66
CA GLU A 136 30.76 -3.24 23.81
C GLU A 136 29.60 -3.54 24.79
N PHE A 137 28.36 -3.57 24.29
CA PHE A 137 27.13 -3.70 25.07
C PHE A 137 26.84 -2.53 26.02
N TYR A 138 27.31 -1.32 25.69
CA TYR A 138 26.94 -0.07 26.37
C TYR A 138 26.12 0.83 25.44
N CYS A 139 25.18 1.56 26.03
CA CYS A 139 24.32 2.48 25.30
C CYS A 139 25.11 3.72 24.84
N PRO A 140 25.13 4.06 23.54
CA PRO A 140 25.89 5.19 23.01
C PRO A 140 25.38 6.58 23.47
N VAL A 141 24.18 6.65 24.07
CA VAL A 141 23.56 7.90 24.53
C VAL A 141 23.81 8.16 26.02
N CYS A 142 23.69 7.13 26.85
CA CYS A 142 23.69 7.27 28.30
C CYS A 142 24.77 6.45 29.03
N ASP A 143 25.56 5.67 28.30
CA ASP A 143 26.70 4.89 28.81
C ASP A 143 26.33 3.80 29.84
N TYR A 144 25.05 3.44 29.92
CA TYR A 144 24.56 2.30 30.70
C TYR A 144 24.55 1.02 29.87
N GLU A 145 24.63 -0.13 30.55
CA GLU A 145 24.62 -1.47 29.92
C GLU A 145 23.35 -1.70 29.07
N LEU A 146 23.52 -2.49 28.00
CA LEU A 146 22.41 -3.02 27.22
C LEU A 146 21.90 -4.34 27.82
N GLU A 147 20.60 -4.56 27.77
CA GLU A 147 19.96 -5.79 28.22
C GLU A 147 19.31 -6.55 27.05
N PRO A 148 19.19 -7.89 27.12
CA PRO A 148 18.52 -8.68 26.09
C PRO A 148 17.06 -8.27 25.91
N TYR A 149 16.65 -8.04 24.67
CA TYR A 149 15.29 -7.64 24.31
C TYR A 149 14.37 -8.86 24.12
N ASP A 150 13.27 -8.93 24.88
CA ASP A 150 12.22 -9.93 24.66
C ASP A 150 11.27 -9.52 23.52
N ALA A 151 11.58 -9.95 22.31
CA ALA A 151 10.75 -9.73 21.12
C ALA A 151 9.50 -10.63 21.05
N LYS A 152 9.15 -11.43 22.08
CA LYS A 152 8.03 -12.39 22.02
C LYS A 152 6.70 -11.75 21.64
N LYS A 153 6.40 -10.56 22.19
CA LYS A 153 5.17 -9.81 21.87
C LYS A 153 5.18 -9.32 20.43
N GLU A 154 6.30 -8.76 19.97
CA GLU A 154 6.48 -8.26 18.61
C GLU A 154 6.32 -9.38 17.58
N LYS A 155 7.02 -10.51 17.77
CA LYS A 155 6.88 -11.73 16.96
C LYS A 155 5.44 -12.20 16.86
N SER A 156 4.72 -12.25 17.99
CA SER A 156 3.32 -12.68 18.01
C SER A 156 2.39 -11.78 17.20
N LEU A 157 2.56 -10.45 17.34
CA LEU A 157 1.79 -9.46 16.58
C LEU A 157 2.10 -9.56 15.08
N LEU A 158 3.37 -9.70 14.72
CA LEU A 158 3.81 -9.81 13.33
C LEU A 158 3.27 -11.08 12.66
N LYS A 159 3.36 -12.25 13.33
CA LYS A 159 2.76 -13.52 12.88
C LYS A 159 1.25 -13.39 12.63
N ARG A 160 0.55 -12.76 13.57
CA ARG A 160 -0.90 -12.52 13.42
C ARG A 160 -1.19 -11.65 12.21
N ARG A 161 -0.42 -10.58 12.01
CA ARG A 161 -0.59 -9.68 10.87
C ARG A 161 -0.33 -10.38 9.53
N ILE A 162 0.78 -11.12 9.41
CA ILE A 162 1.11 -11.95 8.25
C ILE A 162 -0.04 -12.91 7.91
N THR A 163 -0.63 -13.55 8.92
CA THR A 163 -1.76 -14.48 8.71
C THR A 163 -3.00 -13.77 8.17
N ILE A 164 -3.33 -12.59 8.70
CA ILE A 164 -4.47 -11.78 8.24
C ILE A 164 -4.24 -11.31 6.81
N ASP A 165 -3.05 -10.81 6.53
CA ASP A 165 -2.65 -10.32 5.22
C ASP A 165 -2.77 -11.45 4.18
N LYS A 166 -2.21 -12.65 4.47
CA LYS A 166 -2.30 -13.83 3.59
C LYS A 166 -3.74 -14.21 3.29
N LYS A 167 -4.61 -14.15 4.30
CA LYS A 167 -6.04 -14.43 4.14
C LYS A 167 -6.73 -13.40 3.24
N ASN A 168 -6.38 -12.12 3.38
CA ASN A 168 -6.97 -11.06 2.57
C ASN A 168 -6.46 -11.11 1.12
N PHE A 169 -5.19 -11.48 0.90
CA PHE A 169 -4.63 -11.69 -0.43
C PHE A 169 -5.31 -12.84 -1.16
N LYS A 170 -5.49 -13.99 -0.51
CA LYS A 170 -6.25 -15.10 -1.10
C LYS A 170 -7.67 -14.69 -1.53
N LYS A 171 -8.38 -13.92 -0.69
CA LYS A 171 -9.70 -13.38 -1.06
C LYS A 171 -9.66 -12.41 -2.25
N PHE A 172 -8.54 -11.71 -2.46
CA PHE A 172 -8.36 -10.86 -3.61
C PHE A 172 -8.16 -11.69 -4.88
N GLU A 173 -7.28 -12.68 -4.84
CA GLU A 173 -7.06 -13.66 -5.92
C GLU A 173 -8.36 -14.34 -6.35
N ASP A 174 -9.14 -14.83 -5.39
CA ASP A 174 -10.46 -15.44 -5.64
C ASP A 174 -11.40 -14.45 -6.37
N SER A 175 -11.32 -13.15 -6.05
CA SER A 175 -12.18 -12.11 -6.63
C SER A 175 -11.77 -11.61 -8.02
N ILE A 176 -10.65 -12.11 -8.56
CA ILE A 176 -10.18 -11.79 -9.93
C ILE A 176 -10.76 -12.76 -10.95
N GLN A 177 -11.04 -14.00 -10.53
CA GLN A 177 -11.50 -15.11 -11.37
C GLN A 177 -13.02 -15.11 -11.63
N GLU A 178 -13.78 -14.34 -10.85
CA GLU A 178 -15.19 -14.00 -11.08
C GLU A 178 -15.36 -12.80 -12.04
#